data_AF-U2E003-F1
#
_entry.id   AF-U2E003-F1
#
_cell.length_a   1.000
_cell.length_b   1.000
_cell.length_c   1.000
_cell.angle_alpha   90.00
_cell.angle_beta   90.00
_cell.angle_gamma   90.00
#
_symmetry.space_group_name_H-M   'P 1'
#
loop_
_entity.id
_entity.type
_entity.pdbx_description
1 polymer ?
#
loop_
_entity_poly.entity_id
_entity_poly.type
_entity_poly.pdbx_seq_one_letter_code
_entity_poly.pdbx_strand_id
1 'polypeptide(L)'
;MRLTPVSDPTGREPPCFASNDHRYHATHICDPLIPPYAAASGALSTTPQTGDRTCRIGTHTKSNVQLIHAKQTFCRAVADEPKSTPNRRETVRTMIRTDEIDTEELLDRAKTYAEDQDVDAVCVASTSGETGAKAAERFGEDLVVVGHSYGFDEENEQELDADHVEAIEAAGGDVFVGPMAFSNVGSAIAERGGYSTHEVIADVLRLFGQGTKVAVESPLMACDAGLVDSGARVLSIAGTGSGADTALLVRAANTRDFFDARVLDVVGKPAEAENLVYW
;
A
#
# COMPACT_ATOMS: atom_id res chain seq x y z
N MET A 1 -26.50 28.48 -15.39
CA MET A 1 -27.31 28.80 -14.19
C MET A 1 -26.32 29.15 -13.08
N ARG A 2 -26.07 30.45 -12.86
CA ARG A 2 -25.10 30.93 -11.86
C ARG A 2 -25.80 31.07 -10.51
N LEU A 3 -25.28 30.43 -9.46
CA LEU A 3 -25.73 30.64 -8.10
C LEU A 3 -24.86 31.73 -7.45
N THR A 4 -25.48 32.80 -7.01
CA THR A 4 -24.89 33.85 -6.16
C THR A 4 -24.84 33.38 -4.70
N PRO A 5 -23.86 33.82 -3.89
CA PRO A 5 -23.82 33.47 -2.48
C PRO A 5 -24.82 34.33 -1.68
N VAL A 6 -25.44 33.71 -0.68
CA VAL A 6 -26.29 34.38 0.31
C VAL A 6 -25.37 35.01 1.36
N SER A 7 -25.48 36.33 1.54
CA SER A 7 -24.81 37.08 2.60
C SER A 7 -25.57 36.96 3.93
N ASP A 8 -24.86 36.56 4.99
CA ASP A 8 -25.32 36.61 6.39
C ASP A 8 -25.45 38.08 6.85
N PRO A 9 -26.61 38.53 7.38
CA PRO A 9 -26.81 39.91 7.77
C PRO A 9 -26.41 40.24 9.22
N THR A 10 -25.69 39.37 9.93
CA THR A 10 -25.31 39.62 11.33
C THR A 10 -23.80 39.59 11.53
N GLY A 11 -23.13 40.70 11.21
CA GLY A 11 -21.67 40.87 11.37
C GLY A 11 -21.15 40.68 12.80
N ARG A 12 -20.96 39.43 13.21
CA ARG A 12 -20.24 39.01 14.42
C ARG A 12 -19.32 37.84 14.09
N GLU A 13 -18.02 38.05 14.29
CA GLU A 13 -17.00 37.00 14.22
C GLU A 13 -17.27 35.93 15.30
N PRO A 14 -17.03 34.63 15.02
CA PRO A 14 -17.08 33.60 16.04
C PRO A 14 -15.82 33.64 16.91
N PRO A 15 -15.92 33.56 18.25
CA PRO A 15 -14.76 33.62 19.13
C PRO A 15 -14.02 32.28 19.21
N CYS A 16 -12.70 32.38 19.32
CA CYS A 16 -11.76 31.33 19.67
C CYS A 16 -12.18 30.59 20.95
N PHE A 17 -12.20 29.26 20.90
CA PHE A 17 -12.29 28.42 22.11
C PHE A 17 -10.91 27.87 22.46
N ALA A 18 -10.38 28.36 23.58
CA ALA A 18 -9.30 27.74 24.33
C ALA A 18 -9.73 27.61 25.80
N SER A 19 -9.22 26.54 26.42
CA SER A 19 -9.11 26.23 27.85
C SER A 19 -10.07 25.18 28.47
N ASN A 20 -9.39 24.19 29.06
CA ASN A 20 -9.82 23.15 29.99
C ASN A 20 -10.73 23.65 31.13
N ASP A 21 -11.69 22.84 31.58
CA ASP A 21 -11.50 22.03 32.81
C ASP A 21 -12.73 21.15 33.16
N HIS A 22 -12.41 19.96 33.67
CA HIS A 22 -13.17 19.03 34.53
C HIS A 22 -14.71 19.13 34.67
N ARG A 23 -15.39 18.01 34.36
CA ARG A 23 -16.20 17.22 35.34
C ARG A 23 -16.78 15.95 34.70
N TYR A 24 -16.30 14.79 35.17
CA TYR A 24 -16.94 13.49 34.94
C TYR A 24 -18.25 13.42 35.73
N HIS A 25 -19.36 13.18 35.05
CA HIS A 25 -20.55 12.59 35.64
C HIS A 25 -20.98 11.40 34.79
N ALA A 26 -20.81 10.21 35.38
CA ALA A 26 -21.37 8.97 34.89
C ALA A 26 -22.88 8.94 35.17
N THR A 27 -23.67 8.57 34.17
CA THR A 27 -25.03 8.05 34.38
C THR A 27 -25.29 6.90 33.43
N HIS A 28 -25.49 5.73 34.03
CA HIS A 28 -26.00 4.50 33.45
C HIS A 28 -27.32 4.72 32.71
N ILE A 29 -27.46 4.16 31.51
CA ILE A 29 -28.72 3.60 31.02
C ILE A 29 -28.40 2.28 30.30
N CYS A 30 -28.87 1.18 30.90
CA CYS A 30 -29.02 -0.14 30.30
C CYS A 30 -30.27 -0.15 29.40
N ASP A 31 -30.23 -0.78 28.22
CA ASP A 31 -30.87 -2.11 28.02
C ASP A 31 -30.59 -2.71 26.63
N PRO A 32 -30.62 -4.05 26.49
CA PRO A 32 -30.15 -4.81 25.33
C PRO A 32 -31.29 -5.32 24.43
N LEU A 33 -31.02 -5.53 23.14
CA LEU A 33 -31.83 -6.42 22.29
C LEU A 33 -30.95 -7.23 21.34
N ILE A 34 -30.71 -8.49 21.72
CA ILE A 34 -30.23 -9.58 20.88
C ILE A 34 -31.43 -10.51 20.63
N PRO A 35 -31.75 -10.91 19.39
CA PRO A 35 -32.62 -12.07 19.17
C PRO A 35 -31.78 -13.35 18.96
N PRO A 36 -32.17 -14.48 19.57
CA PRO A 36 -31.51 -15.77 19.37
C PRO A 36 -32.09 -16.50 18.15
N TYR A 37 -31.25 -17.11 17.31
CA TYR A 37 -31.71 -18.18 16.43
C TYR A 37 -31.23 -19.52 16.98
N ALA A 38 -32.20 -20.29 17.44
CA ALA A 38 -32.06 -21.58 18.08
C ALA A 38 -31.71 -22.68 17.08
N ALA A 39 -30.89 -23.61 17.55
CA ALA A 39 -30.69 -24.92 16.95
C ALA A 39 -31.99 -25.73 16.95
N ALA A 40 -32.33 -26.33 15.80
CA ALA A 40 -33.31 -27.39 15.71
C ALA A 40 -32.65 -28.61 15.05
N SER A 41 -32.34 -29.59 15.89
CA SER A 41 -32.06 -30.97 15.52
C SER A 41 -33.37 -31.67 15.15
N GLY A 42 -33.37 -32.40 14.04
CA GLY A 42 -34.51 -33.22 13.62
C GLY A 42 -34.11 -34.14 12.47
N ALA A 43 -33.73 -35.37 12.81
CA ALA A 43 -33.57 -36.46 11.86
C ALA A 43 -34.91 -37.17 11.64
N LEU A 44 -35.31 -37.43 10.38
CA LEU A 44 -35.63 -38.78 9.84
C LEU A 44 -36.39 -38.75 8.48
N SER A 45 -35.89 -39.64 7.60
CA SER A 45 -36.62 -40.46 6.61
C SER A 45 -36.79 -39.99 5.14
N THR A 46 -35.94 -40.60 4.30
CA THR A 46 -36.22 -41.36 3.06
C THR A 46 -37.28 -40.88 2.05
N THR A 47 -36.84 -40.41 0.87
CA THR A 47 -36.84 -41.14 -0.44
C THR A 47 -36.57 -40.17 -1.60
N PRO A 48 -35.88 -40.59 -2.69
CA PRO A 48 -35.61 -39.72 -3.83
C PRO A 48 -36.72 -39.83 -4.88
N GLN A 49 -37.29 -38.70 -5.32
CA GLN A 49 -38.09 -38.66 -6.54
C GLN A 49 -37.37 -37.86 -7.62
N THR A 50 -36.90 -38.62 -8.60
CA THR A 50 -36.57 -38.21 -9.96
C THR A 50 -37.78 -37.54 -10.60
N GLY A 51 -37.58 -36.32 -11.11
CA GLY A 51 -38.62 -35.54 -11.78
C GLY A 51 -38.00 -34.65 -12.84
N ASP A 52 -37.85 -35.23 -14.02
CA ASP A 52 -37.50 -34.60 -15.29
C ASP A 52 -38.40 -33.38 -15.56
N ARG A 53 -37.79 -32.19 -15.68
CA ARG A 53 -38.45 -30.99 -16.21
C ARG A 53 -37.50 -30.26 -17.14
N THR A 54 -37.54 -30.67 -18.39
CA THR A 54 -37.10 -29.89 -19.55
C THR A 54 -37.80 -28.52 -19.54
N CYS A 55 -37.06 -27.44 -19.26
CA CYS A 55 -37.52 -26.07 -19.48
C CYS A 55 -36.90 -25.52 -20.77
N ARG A 56 -37.78 -25.00 -21.62
CA ARG A 56 -37.54 -24.58 -23.01
C ARG A 56 -36.56 -23.42 -23.08
N ILE A 57 -35.67 -23.51 -24.08
CA ILE A 57 -34.77 -22.45 -24.54
C ILE A 57 -35.63 -21.32 -25.11
N GLY A 58 -35.60 -20.16 -24.43
CA GLY A 58 -36.08 -18.88 -24.95
C GLY A 58 -34.89 -18.01 -25.27
N THR A 59 -34.63 -17.80 -26.57
CA THR A 59 -33.65 -16.86 -27.10
C THR A 59 -34.15 -15.43 -26.95
N HIS A 60 -33.38 -14.53 -26.35
CA HIS A 60 -33.22 -13.14 -26.84
C HIS A 60 -32.06 -12.39 -26.14
N THR A 61 -31.12 -11.96 -27.00
CA THR A 61 -30.29 -10.73 -26.96
C THR A 61 -29.29 -10.47 -25.82
N LYS A 62 -28.04 -10.84 -26.13
CA LYS A 62 -26.73 -10.18 -25.87
C LYS A 62 -26.69 -9.01 -24.87
N SER A 63 -26.03 -9.26 -23.74
CA SER A 63 -25.14 -8.29 -23.09
C SER A 63 -23.84 -9.02 -22.71
N ASN A 64 -22.71 -8.60 -23.29
CA ASN A 64 -21.40 -9.14 -22.98
C ASN A 64 -20.97 -8.65 -21.59
N VAL A 65 -21.28 -9.43 -20.56
CA VAL A 65 -20.52 -9.43 -19.31
C VAL A 65 -19.85 -10.79 -19.25
N GLN A 66 -18.56 -10.84 -19.55
CA GLN A 66 -17.75 -12.02 -19.28
C GLN A 66 -17.62 -12.15 -17.77
N LEU A 67 -18.53 -12.91 -17.16
CA LEU A 67 -18.40 -13.38 -15.80
C LEU A 67 -17.19 -14.32 -15.77
N ILE A 68 -16.09 -13.91 -15.16
CA ILE A 68 -14.96 -14.79 -14.86
C ILE A 68 -15.47 -15.82 -13.83
N HIS A 69 -15.89 -16.99 -14.31
CA HIS A 69 -16.12 -18.15 -13.44
C HIS A 69 -14.75 -18.71 -13.04
N ALA A 70 -14.19 -18.19 -11.95
CA ALA A 70 -13.08 -18.85 -11.29
C ALA A 70 -13.59 -20.18 -10.71
N LYS A 71 -13.16 -21.30 -11.30
CA LYS A 71 -13.27 -22.60 -10.64
C LYS A 71 -12.43 -22.51 -9.36
N GLN A 72 -13.09 -22.33 -8.22
CA GLN A 72 -12.47 -22.56 -6.91
C GLN A 72 -12.10 -24.04 -6.81
N THR A 73 -10.88 -24.35 -7.26
CA THR A 73 -10.20 -25.56 -6.84
C THR A 73 -9.58 -25.21 -5.49
N PHE A 74 -10.25 -25.60 -4.42
CA PHE A 74 -9.72 -25.53 -3.07
C PHE A 74 -8.59 -26.57 -2.95
N CYS A 75 -7.43 -26.27 -3.52
CA CYS A 75 -6.20 -26.97 -3.17
C CYS A 75 -5.78 -26.44 -1.80
N ARG A 76 -5.90 -27.29 -0.78
CA ARG A 76 -5.12 -27.14 0.45
C ARG A 76 -3.66 -27.04 0.02
N ALA A 77 -3.09 -25.85 0.04
CA ALA A 77 -1.65 -25.70 0.08
C ALA A 77 -1.21 -26.35 1.39
N VAL A 78 -0.61 -27.54 1.27
CA VAL A 78 0.29 -28.05 2.29
C VAL A 78 1.35 -26.97 2.43
N ALA A 79 1.49 -26.39 3.63
CA ALA A 79 2.59 -25.49 3.92
C ALA A 79 3.87 -26.27 3.60
N ASP A 80 4.55 -25.89 2.52
CA ASP A 80 5.85 -26.41 2.20
C ASP A 80 6.75 -25.99 3.36
N GLU A 81 7.39 -26.96 4.03
CA GLU A 81 8.37 -26.62 5.05
C GLU A 81 9.45 -25.74 4.40
N PRO A 82 9.92 -24.68 5.08
CA PRO A 82 10.94 -23.82 4.52
C PRO A 82 12.16 -24.67 4.20
N LYS A 83 12.52 -24.72 2.91
CA LYS A 83 13.74 -25.38 2.43
C LYS A 83 14.90 -24.86 3.29
N SER A 84 15.55 -25.75 4.03
CA SER A 84 16.67 -25.38 4.89
C SER A 84 17.79 -24.79 4.03
N THR A 85 17.94 -23.47 4.05
CA THR A 85 19.00 -22.77 3.34
C THR A 85 20.34 -23.10 4.04
N PRO A 86 21.38 -23.54 3.31
CA PRO A 86 22.65 -23.88 3.94
C PRO A 86 23.31 -22.62 4.49
N ASN A 87 23.58 -22.64 5.80
CA ASN A 87 24.53 -21.79 6.54
C ASN A 87 24.73 -20.37 5.96
N ARG A 88 23.70 -19.53 6.09
CA ARG A 88 23.79 -18.09 5.79
C ARG A 88 24.90 -17.52 6.67
N ARG A 89 26.01 -17.09 6.09
CA ARG A 89 27.01 -16.29 6.81
C ARG A 89 26.27 -15.03 7.27
N GLU A 90 25.98 -14.92 8.57
CA GLU A 90 25.54 -13.67 9.18
C GLU A 90 26.70 -12.69 9.09
N THR A 91 26.85 -12.05 7.93
CA THR A 91 27.66 -10.85 7.82
C THR A 91 26.90 -9.77 8.58
N VAL A 92 27.40 -9.37 9.75
CA VAL A 92 26.85 -8.22 10.48
C VAL A 92 27.00 -7.00 9.58
N ARG A 93 25.90 -6.60 8.94
CA ARG A 93 25.84 -5.38 8.12
C ARG A 93 25.39 -4.24 9.01
N THR A 94 26.17 -3.16 8.97
CA THR A 94 25.74 -1.89 9.53
C THR A 94 24.82 -1.21 8.51
N MET A 95 23.72 -0.62 9.00
CA MET A 95 22.86 0.26 8.21
C MET A 95 23.69 1.32 7.47
N ILE A 96 23.42 1.52 6.19
CA ILE A 96 24.03 2.57 5.39
C ILE A 96 23.48 3.92 5.87
N ARG A 97 24.35 4.82 6.32
CA ARG A 97 23.99 6.22 6.54
C ARG A 97 23.98 6.92 5.19
N THR A 98 22.84 7.49 4.82
CA THR A 98 22.65 8.08 3.49
C THR A 98 22.76 9.59 3.47
N ASP A 99 23.10 10.21 4.60
CA ASP A 99 23.19 11.66 4.78
C ASP A 99 24.14 12.37 3.80
N GLU A 100 25.17 11.67 3.32
CA GLU A 100 26.21 12.22 2.43
C GLU A 100 26.25 11.53 1.05
N ILE A 101 25.33 10.62 0.77
CA ILE A 101 25.30 9.88 -0.50
C ILE A 101 24.12 10.32 -1.35
N ASP A 102 24.28 10.19 -2.66
CA ASP A 102 23.19 10.45 -3.59
C ASP A 102 22.37 9.19 -3.92
N THR A 103 21.36 9.38 -4.75
CA THR A 103 20.46 8.33 -5.20
C THR A 103 21.18 7.22 -5.97
N GLU A 104 22.16 7.53 -6.82
CA GLU A 104 22.86 6.51 -7.61
C GLU A 104 23.73 5.64 -6.72
N GLU A 105 24.44 6.25 -5.77
CA GLU A 105 25.23 5.50 -4.80
C GLU A 105 24.34 4.62 -3.90
N LEU A 106 23.17 5.11 -3.48
CA LEU A 106 22.21 4.28 -2.74
C LEU A 106 21.73 3.10 -3.59
N LEU A 107 21.37 3.31 -4.86
CA LEU A 107 20.91 2.25 -5.76
C LEU A 107 21.99 1.19 -5.99
N ASP A 108 23.26 1.59 -6.13
CA ASP A 108 24.39 0.66 -6.28
C ASP A 108 24.60 -0.19 -5.03
N ARG A 109 24.54 0.44 -3.85
CA ARG A 109 24.66 -0.28 -2.57
C ARG A 109 23.46 -1.18 -2.30
N ALA A 110 22.26 -0.75 -2.69
CA ALA A 110 21.04 -1.54 -2.63
C ALA A 110 21.12 -2.74 -3.58
N LYS A 111 21.70 -2.59 -4.78
CA LYS A 111 21.95 -3.70 -5.69
C LYS A 111 22.90 -4.73 -5.10
N THR A 112 24.01 -4.28 -4.52
CA THR A 112 24.93 -5.19 -3.79
C THR A 112 24.21 -5.89 -2.63
N TYR A 113 23.34 -5.20 -1.90
CA TYR A 113 22.53 -5.81 -0.86
C TYR A 113 21.60 -6.90 -1.41
N ALA A 114 20.90 -6.63 -2.53
CA ALA A 114 20.00 -7.57 -3.19
C ALA A 114 20.72 -8.81 -3.76
N GLU A 115 21.97 -8.68 -4.21
CA GLU A 115 22.75 -9.84 -4.68
C GLU A 115 23.19 -10.75 -3.53
N ASP A 116 23.45 -10.16 -2.35
CA ASP A 116 23.89 -10.88 -1.17
C ASP A 116 22.74 -11.45 -0.33
N GLN A 117 21.51 -10.99 -0.54
CA GLN A 117 20.33 -11.40 0.20
C GLN A 117 19.29 -11.99 -0.74
N ASP A 118 18.61 -13.03 -0.29
CA ASP A 118 17.47 -13.57 -1.01
C ASP A 118 16.32 -12.52 -0.97
N VAL A 119 16.14 -11.81 -2.08
CA VAL A 119 15.13 -10.79 -2.33
C VAL A 119 14.27 -11.28 -3.50
N ASP A 120 12.96 -11.26 -3.31
CA ASP A 120 12.01 -11.81 -4.29
C ASP A 120 11.57 -10.76 -5.33
N ALA A 121 11.66 -9.46 -4.99
CA ALA A 121 11.34 -8.34 -5.86
C ALA A 121 11.95 -7.03 -5.33
N VAL A 122 12.03 -6.00 -6.17
CA VAL A 122 12.50 -4.66 -5.81
C VAL A 122 11.42 -3.64 -6.12
N CYS A 123 11.04 -2.83 -5.13
CA CYS A 123 10.14 -1.70 -5.34
C CYS A 123 10.91 -0.39 -5.27
N VAL A 124 10.71 0.51 -6.23
CA VAL A 124 11.33 1.85 -6.22
C VAL A 124 10.26 2.91 -6.39
N ALA A 125 10.15 3.82 -5.42
CA ALA A 125 9.27 4.98 -5.56
C ALA A 125 9.89 6.00 -6.53
N SER A 126 9.10 6.50 -7.48
CA SER A 126 9.56 7.54 -8.40
C SER A 126 8.42 8.43 -8.89
N THR A 127 8.61 9.74 -8.80
CA THR A 127 7.60 10.74 -9.19
C THR A 127 7.65 11.04 -10.69
N SER A 128 8.79 11.55 -11.18
CA SER A 128 9.01 11.78 -12.63
C SER A 128 9.40 10.52 -13.39
N GLY A 129 9.81 9.46 -12.68
CA GLY A 129 10.30 8.22 -13.27
C GLY A 129 11.83 8.18 -13.39
N GLU A 130 12.54 9.29 -13.17
CA GLU A 130 14.00 9.35 -13.31
C GLU A 130 14.71 8.33 -12.40
N THR A 131 14.31 8.24 -11.13
CA THR A 131 14.86 7.27 -10.18
C THR A 131 14.51 5.84 -10.58
N GLY A 132 13.29 5.63 -11.11
CA GLY A 132 12.87 4.34 -11.64
C GLY A 132 13.73 3.90 -12.83
N ALA A 133 13.99 4.79 -13.78
CA ALA A 133 14.84 4.51 -14.95
C ALA A 133 16.28 4.18 -14.52
N LYS A 134 16.86 4.92 -13.57
CA LYS A 134 18.17 4.60 -12.97
C LYS A 134 18.17 3.24 -12.28
N ALA A 135 17.09 2.89 -11.59
CA ALA A 135 16.95 1.59 -10.94
C ALA A 135 16.80 0.45 -11.96
N ALA A 136 16.16 0.70 -13.10
CA ALA A 136 15.93 -0.31 -14.15
C ALA A 136 17.24 -0.87 -14.70
N GLU A 137 18.28 -0.04 -14.83
CA GLU A 137 19.63 -0.45 -15.22
C GLU A 137 20.27 -1.49 -14.28
N ARG A 138 19.80 -1.56 -13.03
CA ARG A 138 20.37 -2.40 -11.97
C ARG A 138 19.51 -3.63 -11.68
N PHE A 139 18.19 -3.50 -11.75
CA PHE A 139 17.25 -4.51 -11.27
C PHE A 139 16.48 -5.22 -12.38
N GLY A 140 16.34 -4.62 -13.57
CA GLY A 140 15.68 -5.27 -14.72
C GLY A 140 14.28 -5.80 -14.38
N GLU A 141 14.03 -7.08 -14.65
CA GLU A 141 12.73 -7.75 -14.45
C GLU A 141 12.27 -7.88 -12.99
N ASP A 142 13.18 -7.74 -12.02
CA ASP A 142 12.82 -7.77 -10.60
C ASP A 142 12.21 -6.43 -10.11
N LEU A 143 12.19 -5.40 -10.97
CA LEU A 143 11.83 -4.04 -10.60
C LEU A 143 10.34 -3.75 -10.79
N VAL A 144 9.74 -3.18 -9.75
CA VAL A 144 8.45 -2.49 -9.80
C VAL A 144 8.65 -1.03 -9.41
N VAL A 145 8.44 -0.12 -10.36
CA VAL A 145 8.44 1.33 -10.10
C VAL A 145 7.06 1.78 -9.66
N VAL A 146 6.97 2.45 -8.52
CA VAL A 146 5.71 2.92 -7.94
C VAL A 146 5.65 4.45 -8.02
N GLY A 147 4.71 4.95 -8.81
CA GLY A 147 4.43 6.39 -8.94
C GLY A 147 3.25 6.85 -8.09
N HIS A 148 3.06 8.17 -8.02
CA HIS A 148 1.86 8.75 -7.44
C HIS A 148 0.62 8.41 -8.27
N SER A 149 -0.55 8.38 -7.61
CA SER A 149 -1.83 8.20 -8.29
C SER A 149 -2.04 9.25 -9.38
N TYR A 150 -2.65 8.85 -10.49
CA TYR A 150 -3.08 9.77 -11.54
C TYR A 150 -3.94 10.91 -10.95
N GLY A 151 -3.59 12.16 -11.24
CA GLY A 151 -4.26 13.33 -10.68
C GLY A 151 -3.75 13.79 -9.32
N PHE A 152 -2.56 13.37 -8.88
CA PHE A 152 -2.03 13.71 -7.55
C PHE A 152 -1.59 15.17 -7.43
N ASP A 153 -0.70 15.65 -8.32
CA ASP A 153 -0.25 17.04 -8.33
C ASP A 153 -1.20 17.94 -9.14
N GLU A 154 -1.54 17.55 -10.36
CA GLU A 154 -2.48 18.26 -11.24
C GLU A 154 -3.65 17.38 -11.71
N GLU A 155 -4.86 17.97 -11.83
CA GLU A 155 -6.06 17.23 -12.24
C GLU A 155 -5.93 16.64 -13.66
N ASN A 156 -6.13 15.32 -13.77
CA ASN A 156 -6.06 14.57 -15.04
C ASN A 156 -4.67 14.51 -15.66
N GLU A 157 -3.62 14.60 -14.85
CA GLU A 157 -2.24 14.45 -15.31
C GLU A 157 -1.49 13.39 -14.49
N GLN A 158 -0.38 12.92 -15.06
CA GLN A 158 0.54 12.01 -14.41
C GLN A 158 1.96 12.55 -14.58
N GLU A 159 2.71 12.54 -13.48
CA GLU A 159 4.03 13.18 -13.34
C GLU A 159 5.19 12.40 -14.01
N LEU A 160 5.03 11.10 -14.26
CA LEU A 160 6.00 10.23 -14.91
C LEU A 160 6.15 10.63 -16.38
N ASP A 161 7.40 10.91 -16.76
CA ASP A 161 7.74 11.18 -18.14
C ASP A 161 7.67 9.89 -18.96
N ALA A 162 7.07 9.97 -20.15
CA ALA A 162 6.91 8.82 -21.04
C ALA A 162 8.25 8.17 -21.41
N ASP A 163 9.31 8.98 -21.59
CA ASP A 163 10.66 8.49 -21.91
C ASP A 163 11.24 7.64 -20.76
N HIS A 164 10.94 8.00 -19.51
CA HIS A 164 11.38 7.23 -18.34
C HIS A 164 10.58 5.94 -18.19
N VAL A 165 9.26 5.98 -18.43
CA VAL A 165 8.41 4.78 -18.44
C VAL A 165 8.89 3.80 -19.51
N GLU A 166 9.15 4.26 -20.74
CA GLU A 166 9.66 3.42 -21.81
C GLU A 166 11.01 2.79 -21.44
N ALA A 167 11.92 3.56 -20.81
CA ALA A 167 13.20 3.03 -20.35
C ALA A 167 13.06 1.93 -19.29
N ILE A 168 12.11 2.08 -18.35
CA ILE A 168 11.82 1.07 -17.31
C ILE A 168 11.27 -0.20 -17.95
N GLU A 169 10.25 -0.08 -18.78
CA GLU A 169 9.59 -1.22 -19.44
C GLU A 169 10.54 -1.93 -20.41
N ALA A 170 11.39 -1.20 -21.13
CA ALA A 170 12.40 -1.76 -22.03
C ALA A 170 13.47 -2.59 -21.30
N ALA A 171 13.75 -2.28 -20.03
CA ALA A 171 14.62 -3.07 -19.17
C ALA A 171 13.90 -4.28 -18.53
N GLY A 172 12.58 -4.41 -18.75
CA GLY A 172 11.74 -5.49 -18.23
C GLY A 172 11.06 -5.18 -16.89
N GLY A 173 11.23 -3.97 -16.35
CA GLY A 173 10.58 -3.57 -15.11
C GLY A 173 9.12 -3.18 -15.32
N ASP A 174 8.31 -3.32 -14.28
CA ASP A 174 6.91 -2.90 -14.26
C ASP A 174 6.76 -1.48 -13.70
N VAL A 175 5.75 -0.74 -14.18
CA VAL A 175 5.36 0.56 -13.63
C VAL A 175 3.95 0.48 -13.06
N PHE A 176 3.79 0.89 -11.81
CA PHE A 176 2.50 0.99 -11.14
C PHE A 176 2.13 2.43 -10.83
N VAL A 177 0.93 2.82 -11.27
CA VAL A 177 0.26 4.06 -10.91
C VAL A 177 -1.13 3.70 -10.40
N GLY A 178 -1.43 4.10 -9.17
CA GLY A 178 -2.71 3.80 -8.55
C GLY A 178 -2.86 4.45 -7.17
N PRO A 179 -3.94 4.13 -6.45
CA PRO A 179 -4.19 4.71 -5.15
C PRO A 179 -3.04 4.52 -4.15
N MET A 180 -2.63 5.59 -3.47
CA MET A 180 -1.59 5.53 -2.45
C MET A 180 -2.19 5.10 -1.10
N ALA A 181 -1.60 4.06 -0.50
CA ALA A 181 -2.19 3.39 0.65
C ALA A 181 -2.34 4.28 1.90
N PHE A 182 -1.47 5.29 2.06
CA PHE A 182 -1.45 6.18 3.22
C PHE A 182 -1.82 7.63 2.91
N SER A 183 -2.30 7.95 1.71
CA SER A 183 -2.72 9.30 1.34
C SER A 183 -4.18 9.29 0.87
N ASN A 184 -4.46 9.57 -0.40
CA ASN A 184 -5.77 9.49 -1.07
C ASN A 184 -6.94 9.92 -0.16
N VAL A 185 -7.87 9.01 0.15
CA VAL A 185 -9.05 9.31 0.98
C VAL A 185 -8.66 9.83 2.37
N GLY A 186 -7.56 9.32 2.93
CA GLY A 186 -7.03 9.78 4.20
C GLY A 186 -6.65 11.26 4.16
N SER A 187 -5.90 11.67 3.15
CA SER A 187 -5.51 13.08 2.97
C SER A 187 -6.72 13.97 2.67
N ALA A 188 -7.65 13.51 1.83
CA ALA A 188 -8.89 14.26 1.55
C ALA A 188 -9.76 14.49 2.80
N ILE A 189 -9.71 13.61 3.79
CA ILE A 189 -10.36 13.80 5.10
C ILE A 189 -9.59 14.83 5.93
N ALA A 190 -8.28 14.70 6.01
CA ALA A 190 -7.42 15.57 6.82
C ALA A 190 -7.43 17.03 6.35
N GLU A 191 -7.39 17.27 5.04
CA GLU A 191 -7.49 18.60 4.43
C GLU A 191 -8.77 19.35 4.81
N ARG A 192 -9.82 18.62 5.20
CA ARG A 192 -11.09 19.17 5.68
C ARG A 192 -11.13 19.34 7.20
N GLY A 193 -9.98 19.24 7.88
CA GLY A 193 -9.86 19.25 9.33
C GLY A 193 -10.38 17.98 10.01
N GLY A 194 -10.54 16.89 9.25
CA GLY A 194 -10.95 15.60 9.76
C GLY A 194 -9.79 14.79 10.35
N TYR A 195 -10.13 13.68 11.02
CA TYR A 195 -9.14 12.74 11.55
C TYR A 195 -9.00 11.54 10.61
N SER A 196 -7.78 11.26 10.15
CA SER A 196 -7.43 10.13 9.30
C SER A 196 -6.45 9.20 10.01
N THR A 197 -6.85 7.94 10.22
CA THR A 197 -5.95 6.92 10.76
C THR A 197 -4.79 6.60 9.81
N HIS A 198 -4.99 6.76 8.50
CA HIS A 198 -3.95 6.54 7.49
C HIS A 198 -2.82 7.56 7.64
N GLU A 199 -3.16 8.83 7.89
CA GLU A 199 -2.16 9.86 8.12
C GLU A 199 -1.42 9.67 9.43
N VAL A 200 -2.12 9.28 10.51
CA VAL A 200 -1.44 8.98 11.78
C VAL A 200 -0.38 7.88 11.60
N ILE A 201 -0.69 6.84 10.82
CA ILE A 201 0.29 5.79 10.51
C ILE A 201 1.45 6.37 9.67
N ALA A 202 1.15 7.15 8.64
CA ALA A 202 2.15 7.79 7.79
C ALA A 202 3.12 8.68 8.60
N ASP A 203 2.57 9.50 9.49
CA ASP A 203 3.31 10.44 10.33
C ASP A 203 4.20 9.72 11.34
N VAL A 204 3.72 8.62 11.91
CA VAL A 204 4.54 7.76 12.78
C VAL A 204 5.70 7.14 11.99
N LEU A 205 5.49 6.72 10.75
CA LEU A 205 6.57 6.21 9.89
C LEU A 205 7.56 7.31 9.51
N ARG A 206 7.09 8.55 9.29
CA ARG A 206 7.94 9.73 9.01
C ARG A 206 8.87 10.10 10.16
N LEU A 207 8.63 9.62 11.38
CA LEU A 207 9.61 9.74 12.47
C LEU A 207 10.96 9.09 12.12
N PHE A 208 10.99 8.16 11.17
CA PHE A 208 12.21 7.53 10.65
C PHE A 208 12.74 8.18 9.36
N GLY A 209 12.02 9.16 8.80
CA GLY A 209 12.28 9.84 7.52
C GLY A 209 11.12 9.70 6.53
N GLN A 210 10.95 10.66 5.61
CA GLN A 210 9.90 10.60 4.58
C GLN A 210 10.02 9.36 3.72
N GLY A 211 11.24 9.04 3.28
CA GLY A 211 11.55 7.82 2.53
C GLY A 211 11.14 6.53 3.26
N THR A 212 11.16 6.48 4.59
CA THR A 212 10.72 5.29 5.34
C THR A 212 9.22 5.05 5.20
N LYS A 213 8.40 6.11 5.28
CA LYS A 213 6.95 6.00 5.06
C LYS A 213 6.67 5.44 3.67
N VAL A 214 7.30 6.01 2.65
CA VAL A 214 7.09 5.61 1.26
C VAL A 214 7.62 4.20 1.00
N ALA A 215 8.79 3.83 1.54
CA ALA A 215 9.36 2.49 1.41
C ALA A 215 8.53 1.39 2.11
N VAL A 216 7.69 1.73 3.09
CA VAL A 216 6.69 0.80 3.64
C VAL A 216 5.44 0.76 2.78
N GLU A 217 5.08 1.88 2.14
CA GLU A 217 3.88 2.02 1.32
C GLU A 217 3.98 1.32 -0.05
N SER A 218 5.10 1.47 -0.75
CA SER A 218 5.28 0.96 -2.11
C SER A 218 5.06 -0.55 -2.25
N PRO A 219 5.58 -1.41 -1.35
CA PRO A 219 5.32 -2.86 -1.43
C PRO A 219 3.83 -3.20 -1.21
N LEU A 220 3.09 -2.40 -0.43
CA LEU A 220 1.65 -2.62 -0.23
C LEU A 220 0.88 -2.35 -1.52
N MET A 221 1.23 -1.24 -2.19
CA MET A 221 0.66 -0.85 -3.48
C MET A 221 0.97 -1.89 -4.57
N ALA A 222 2.22 -2.33 -4.65
CA ALA A 222 2.63 -3.37 -5.59
C ALA A 222 1.90 -4.71 -5.34
N CYS A 223 1.69 -5.08 -4.07
CA CYS A 223 0.89 -6.25 -3.70
C CYS A 223 -0.57 -6.12 -4.10
N ASP A 224 -1.19 -4.96 -3.91
CA ASP A 224 -2.57 -4.72 -4.30
C ASP A 224 -2.77 -4.76 -5.82
N ALA A 225 -1.73 -4.39 -6.57
CA ALA A 225 -1.70 -4.49 -8.03
C ALA A 225 -1.48 -5.91 -8.56
N GLY A 226 -1.06 -6.85 -7.70
CA GLY A 226 -0.67 -8.20 -8.12
C GLY A 226 0.68 -8.28 -8.84
N LEU A 227 1.52 -7.24 -8.70
CA LEU A 227 2.88 -7.20 -9.24
C LEU A 227 3.88 -7.87 -8.28
N VAL A 228 3.55 -7.91 -6.99
CA VAL A 228 4.35 -8.57 -5.95
C VAL A 228 3.44 -9.47 -5.11
N ASP A 229 3.89 -10.69 -4.83
CA ASP A 229 3.14 -11.61 -3.99
C ASP A 229 3.16 -11.19 -2.51
N SER A 230 2.01 -11.36 -1.83
CA SER A 230 1.97 -11.19 -0.38
C SER A 230 2.89 -12.20 0.31
N GLY A 231 3.72 -11.72 1.24
CA GLY A 231 4.73 -12.50 1.93
C GLY A 231 6.11 -12.48 1.27
N ALA A 232 6.24 -11.94 0.06
CA ALA A 232 7.52 -11.73 -0.62
C ALA A 232 8.45 -10.82 0.18
N ARG A 233 9.75 -11.07 0.08
CA ARG A 233 10.83 -10.25 0.63
C ARG A 233 11.22 -9.20 -0.40
N VAL A 234 10.72 -7.99 -0.21
CA VAL A 234 10.89 -6.88 -1.15
C VAL A 234 11.97 -5.94 -0.67
N LEU A 235 12.95 -5.65 -1.52
CA LEU A 235 13.83 -4.51 -1.29
C LEU A 235 13.11 -3.25 -1.76
N SER A 236 12.64 -2.44 -0.83
CA SER A 236 11.89 -1.21 -1.13
C SER A 236 12.76 0.02 -0.95
N ILE A 237 12.85 0.83 -2.00
CA ILE A 237 13.72 2.01 -2.09
C ILE A 237 12.83 3.23 -2.34
N ALA A 238 13.03 4.29 -1.57
CA ALA A 238 12.28 5.54 -1.67
C ALA A 238 13.10 6.72 -1.13
N GLY A 239 12.55 7.92 -1.20
CA GLY A 239 13.27 9.14 -0.82
C GLY A 239 12.42 10.24 -0.22
N THR A 240 13.09 11.37 0.03
CA THR A 240 12.56 12.58 0.63
C THR A 240 12.56 13.71 -0.40
N GLY A 241 11.38 14.15 -0.83
CA GLY A 241 11.23 15.21 -1.84
C GLY A 241 11.52 14.74 -3.27
N SER A 242 12.78 14.46 -3.58
CA SER A 242 13.20 13.90 -4.88
C SER A 242 14.31 12.86 -4.71
N GLY A 243 14.44 11.97 -5.69
CA GLY A 243 15.40 10.87 -5.64
C GLY A 243 15.04 9.81 -4.59
N ALA A 244 16.08 9.06 -4.16
CA ALA A 244 15.98 8.08 -3.09
C ALA A 244 17.08 8.29 -2.04
N ASP A 245 16.70 8.17 -0.77
CA ASP A 245 17.57 8.26 0.40
C ASP A 245 17.39 7.09 1.39
N THR A 246 16.39 6.24 1.18
CA THR A 246 15.98 5.19 2.11
C THR A 246 15.80 3.88 1.36
N ALA A 247 16.36 2.80 1.90
CA ALA A 247 16.19 1.44 1.43
C ALA A 247 15.86 0.51 2.61
N LEU A 248 14.77 -0.24 2.50
CA LEU A 248 14.30 -1.17 3.52
C LEU A 248 14.10 -2.54 2.90
N LEU A 249 14.38 -3.60 3.67
CA LEU A 249 13.90 -4.92 3.32
C LEU A 249 12.55 -5.12 4.02
N VAL A 250 11.49 -5.40 3.25
CA VAL A 250 10.11 -5.49 3.74
C VAL A 250 9.52 -6.84 3.34
N ARG A 251 8.91 -7.54 4.30
CA ARG A 251 7.94 -8.58 3.99
C ARG A 251 6.66 -7.92 3.53
N ALA A 252 6.32 -8.03 2.25
CA ALA A 252 5.18 -7.35 1.67
C ALA A 252 3.84 -7.98 2.10
N ALA A 253 2.79 -7.17 2.07
CA ALA A 253 1.41 -7.59 2.32
C ALA A 253 0.45 -6.68 1.54
N ASN A 254 -0.76 -7.14 1.27
CA ASN A 254 -1.80 -6.27 0.75
C ASN A 254 -2.19 -5.20 1.77
N THR A 255 -2.70 -4.05 1.32
CA THR A 255 -3.12 -2.97 2.23
C THR A 255 -4.21 -3.41 3.20
N ARG A 256 -5.13 -4.28 2.75
CA ARG A 256 -6.17 -4.88 3.62
C ARG A 256 -5.61 -5.68 4.79
N ASP A 257 -4.39 -6.21 4.65
CA ASP A 257 -3.65 -6.99 5.64
C ASP A 257 -2.39 -6.23 6.09
N PHE A 258 -2.43 -4.89 6.13
CA PHE A 258 -1.28 -4.02 6.43
C PHE A 258 -0.43 -4.50 7.62
N PHE A 259 -1.08 -4.95 8.69
CA PHE A 259 -0.39 -5.43 9.90
C PHE A 259 0.26 -6.81 9.77
N ASP A 260 0.29 -7.41 8.58
CA ASP A 260 1.11 -8.57 8.23
C ASP A 260 2.42 -8.19 7.53
N ALA A 261 2.56 -6.93 7.09
CA ALA A 261 3.81 -6.40 6.56
C ALA A 261 4.86 -6.28 7.69
N ARG A 262 6.12 -6.58 7.39
CA ARG A 262 7.21 -6.47 8.38
C ARG A 262 8.40 -5.77 7.76
N VAL A 263 8.91 -4.73 8.40
CA VAL A 263 10.26 -4.24 8.10
C VAL A 263 11.24 -5.26 8.67
N LEU A 264 11.95 -5.97 7.78
CA LEU A 264 12.87 -7.05 8.11
C LEU A 264 14.29 -6.52 8.36
N ASP A 265 14.68 -5.47 7.63
CA ASP A 265 15.98 -4.83 7.76
C ASP A 265 15.91 -3.36 7.32
N VAL A 266 16.79 -2.54 7.91
CA VAL A 266 17.00 -1.14 7.51
C VAL A 266 18.33 -1.08 6.78
N VAL A 267 18.26 -1.17 5.44
CA VAL A 267 19.44 -1.26 4.57
C VAL A 267 20.18 0.07 4.56
N GLY A 268 19.46 1.17 4.37
CA GLY A 268 20.00 2.51 4.49
C GLY A 268 18.92 3.55 4.69
N LYS A 269 19.23 4.63 5.41
CA LYS A 269 18.38 5.81 5.57
C LYS A 269 19.18 6.99 6.13
N PRO A 270 18.65 8.22 6.08
CA PRO A 270 19.27 9.36 6.74
C PRO A 270 19.32 9.12 8.26
N ALA A 271 20.39 9.55 8.93
CA ALA A 271 20.60 9.34 10.36
C ALA A 271 20.78 10.66 11.12
N GLU A 272 21.15 11.74 10.44
CA GLU A 272 21.29 13.05 11.04
C GLU A 272 19.93 13.77 11.07
N ALA A 273 19.63 14.43 12.20
CA ALA A 273 18.32 15.03 12.44
C ALA A 273 17.95 16.12 11.41
N GLU A 274 18.96 16.79 10.84
CA GLU A 274 18.78 17.79 9.78
C GLU A 274 18.27 17.22 8.46
N ASN A 275 18.53 15.94 8.19
CA ASN A 275 18.07 15.23 6.99
C ASN A 275 16.77 14.46 7.23
N LEU A 276 16.33 14.32 8.48
CA LEU A 276 15.05 13.73 8.86
C LEU A 276 13.95 14.78 8.91
N VAL A 277 13.75 15.47 7.78
CA VAL A 277 12.82 16.59 7.69
C VAL A 277 11.37 16.11 7.78
N TYR A 278 10.58 16.81 8.58
CA TYR A 278 9.15 16.59 8.74
C TYR A 278 8.38 17.82 8.22
N TRP A 279 7.46 17.62 7.30
CA TRP A 279 6.53 18.61 6.78
C TRP A 279 5.16 17.96 6.53
#